data_AF-A0A6G3SAA7-F1
#
_entry.id   AF-A0A6G3SAA7-F1
#
_cell.length_a   1.000
_cell.length_b   1.000
_cell.length_c   1.000
_cell.angle_alpha   90.00
_cell.angle_beta   90.00
_cell.angle_gamma   90.00
#
_symmetry.space_group_name_H-M   'P 1'
#
loop_
_entity.id
_entity.type
_entity.pdbx_description
1 polymer ?
#
loop_
_entity_poly.entity_id
_entity_poly.type
_entity_poly.pdbx_seq_one_letter_code
_entity_poly.pdbx_strand_id
1 'polypeptide(L)' 'LEVEDAAWRSVAFSGDRAEGVAAFNEKRAPRWPGE' A
#
# COMPACT_ATOMS: atom_id res chain seq x y z
N LEU A 1 -11.13 -18.18 3.36
CA LEU A 1 -10.08 -17.87 4.35
C LEU A 1 -8.67 -17.85 3.74
N GLU A 2 -8.13 -18.96 3.20
CA GLU A 2 -6.75 -18.96 2.65
C GLU A 2 -6.51 -17.96 1.51
N VAL A 3 -7.46 -17.83 0.58
CA VAL A 3 -7.37 -16.89 -0.56
C VAL A 3 -7.40 -15.44 -0.09
N GLU A 4 -8.22 -15.14 0.92
CA GLU A 4 -8.36 -13.81 1.48
C GLU A 4 -7.13 -13.42 2.30
N ASP A 5 -6.55 -14.36 3.05
CA ASP A 5 -5.32 -14.17 3.82
C ASP A 5 -4.11 -13.94 2.89
N ALA A 6 -4.02 -14.69 1.79
CA ALA A 6 -3.01 -14.47 0.75
C ALA A 6 -3.15 -13.10 0.07
N ALA A 7 -4.39 -12.73 -0.30
CA ALA A 7 -4.67 -11.41 -0.86
C ALA A 7 -4.33 -10.29 0.14
N TRP A 8 -4.67 -10.48 1.41
CA TRP A 8 -4.40 -9.51 2.47
C TRP A 8 -2.90 -9.29 2.68
N ARG A 9 -2.10 -10.36 2.74
CA ARG A 9 -0.63 -10.25 2.81
C ARG A 9 -0.03 -9.55 1.60
N SER A 10 -0.53 -9.83 0.40
CA SER A 10 -0.02 -9.20 -0.82
C SER A 10 -0.19 -7.67 -0.80
N VAL A 11 -1.35 -7.19 -0.37
CA VAL A 11 -1.65 -5.75 -0.28
C VAL A 11 -0.89 -5.11 0.87
N ALA A 12 -0.79 -5.79 2.03
CA ALA A 12 -0.14 -5.27 3.22
C ALA A 12 1.34 -4.90 3.02
N PHE A 13 2.03 -5.59 2.11
CA PHE A 13 3.45 -5.35 1.79
C PHE A 13 3.68 -4.73 0.40
N SER A 14 2.63 -4.22 -0.23
CA SER A 14 2.74 -3.56 -1.53
C SER A 14 3.45 -2.20 -1.45
N GLY A 15 4.06 -1.78 -2.56
CA GLY A 15 4.65 -0.44 -2.69
C GLY A 15 3.62 0.68 -2.48
N ASP A 16 2.39 0.48 -2.96
CA ASP A 16 1.28 1.42 -2.78
C ASP A 16 0.93 1.62 -1.31
N ARG A 17 0.94 0.53 -0.52
CA ARG A 17 0.69 0.61 0.92
C ARG A 17 1.79 1.43 1.60
N ALA A 18 3.05 1.18 1.28
CA ALA A 18 4.18 1.89 1.84
C ALA A 18 4.14 3.40 1.49
N GLU A 19 3.90 3.74 0.23
CA GLU A 19 3.80 5.12 -0.24
C GLU A 19 2.61 5.86 0.38
N GLY A 20 1.45 5.20 0.49
CA GLY A 20 0.28 5.78 1.13
C GLY A 20 0.53 6.16 2.60
N VAL A 21 1.28 5.34 3.35
CA VAL A 21 1.70 5.70 4.73
C VAL A 21 2.61 6.92 4.72
N ALA A 22 3.64 6.91 3.88
CA ALA A 22 4.63 7.99 3.82
C ALA A 22 3.96 9.32 3.46
N ALA A 23 3.15 9.33 2.40
CA ALA A 23 2.43 10.51 1.94
C ALA A 23 1.49 11.09 3.00
N PHE A 24 0.78 10.22 3.74
CA PHE A 24 -0.09 10.64 4.84
C PHE A 24 0.71 11.32 5.98
N ASN A 25 1.80 10.68 6.43
CA ASN A 25 2.65 11.23 7.48
C ASN A 25 3.28 12.57 7.09
N GLU A 26 3.65 12.72 5.82
CA GLU A 26 4.26 13.92 5.26
C GLU A 26 3.23 14.98 4.81
N LYS A 27 1.93 14.70 4.93
CA LYS A 27 0.82 15.57 4.47
C LYS A 27 0.97 16.02 3.01
N ARG A 28 1.45 15.12 2.15
CA ARG A 28 1.63 15.35 0.72
C ARG A 28 0.72 14.43 -0.09
N ALA A 29 0.55 14.73 -1.37
CA ALA A 29 -0.06 13.79 -2.30
C ALA A 29 0.88 12.56 -2.48
N PRO A 30 0.32 11.35 -2.52
CA PRO A 30 1.08 10.14 -2.83
C PRO A 30 1.52 10.12 -4.30
N ARG A 31 2.64 9.45 -4.55
CA ARG A 31 3.21 9.19 -5.87
C ARG A 31 3.14 7.71 -6.17
N TRP A 32 2.08 7.29 -6.84
CA TRP A 32 1.83 5.88 -7.08
C TRP A 32 2.86 5.30 -8.07
N PRO A 33 3.50 4.15 -7.76
CA PRO A 33 4.51 3.53 -8.61
C PRO A 33 3.96 2.91 -9.92
N GLY A 34 2.67 3.09 -10.21
CA GLY A 34 2.00 2.58 -11.42
C GLY A 34 1.20 3.63 -12.20
N GLU A 35 1.37 4.92 -11.90
CA GLU A 35 0.72 6.05 -12.60
C GLU A 35 1.75 6.98 -13.27
#